data_AF-A0A6M3ZHF5-F1
#
_entry.id   AF-A0A6M3ZHF5-F1
#
_cell.length_a   1.000
_cell.length_b   1.000
_cell.length_c   1.000
_cell.angle_alpha   90.00
_cell.angle_beta   90.00
_cell.angle_gamma   90.00
#
_symmetry.space_group_name_H-M   'P 1'
#
loop_
_entity.id
_entity.type
_entity.pdbx_description
1 polymer ?
#
loop_
_entity_poly.entity_id
_entity_poly.type
_entity_poly.pdbx_seq_one_letter_code
_entity_poly.pdbx_strand_id
1 'polypeptide(L)'
;MTKELSTEFKYDLVDQSTADFLKQKEFNMREIVGKAYTELGRELKEAQEKLAGNNQYNGLFERWCNSIGLKKDLVYRLINRFKLIANCEDQKIIEDLPVSLTYEIAKPSSESTDSKKQAKEAVLNGEVKTLKEYKELEAKLRKAEEDNKNLSYELSQEKKNRTVVEKVIDNTDYKQIDTLKKELEYKNKKYENLSKQKMILEQQLERSDVKVKEYEELTNKLKAVTREQDDLGRQVEATSELSEMVWEIEKVLKGSLAPVKYAKAIRDMSDNQIIMNNLDSVIGHVESWCKEMRKITNKNNIIEVV
;
A
#
# COMPACT_ATOMS: atom_id res chain seq x y z
N MET A 1 32.98 -13.67 22.33
CA MET A 1 34.21 -13.11 21.72
C MET A 1 34.22 -13.47 20.25
N THR A 2 33.68 -12.61 19.39
CA THR A 2 33.82 -12.73 17.94
C THR A 2 34.67 -11.56 17.49
N LYS A 3 35.97 -11.82 17.32
CA LYS A 3 36.87 -10.93 16.58
C LYS A 3 36.29 -10.76 15.19
N GLU A 4 35.64 -9.62 14.93
CA GLU A 4 35.42 -9.15 13.56
C GLU A 4 36.80 -8.80 12.99
N LEU A 5 37.50 -9.81 12.49
CA LEU A 5 38.53 -9.63 11.49
C LEU A 5 37.80 -9.20 10.21
N SER A 6 37.56 -7.91 10.07
CA SER A 6 37.32 -7.31 8.77
C SER A 6 38.63 -7.37 8.00
N THR A 7 38.97 -8.54 7.46
CA THR A 7 40.00 -8.67 6.43
C THR A 7 39.41 -8.16 5.13
N GLU A 8 39.30 -6.84 5.04
CA GLU A 8 38.92 -6.16 3.81
C GLU A 8 39.96 -6.50 2.73
N PHE A 9 39.50 -6.93 1.56
CA PHE A 9 40.39 -7.28 0.47
C PHE A 9 41.15 -6.02 0.02
N LYS A 10 42.48 -6.09 -0.02
CA LYS A 10 43.32 -4.96 -0.46
C LYS A 10 43.30 -4.89 -1.98
N TYR A 11 42.51 -3.96 -2.52
CA TYR A 11 42.35 -3.76 -3.96
C TYR A 11 43.63 -3.31 -4.67
N ASP A 12 44.59 -2.73 -3.94
CA ASP A 12 45.90 -2.32 -4.49
C ASP A 12 46.80 -3.51 -4.89
N LEU A 13 46.37 -4.74 -4.63
CA LEU A 13 47.05 -5.98 -5.03
C LEU A 13 46.82 -6.34 -6.50
N VAL A 14 45.86 -5.70 -7.18
CA VAL A 14 45.50 -5.95 -8.58
C VAL A 14 45.50 -4.64 -9.37
N ASP A 15 45.49 -4.73 -10.71
CA ASP A 15 45.37 -3.55 -11.55
C ASP A 15 44.00 -2.88 -11.39
N GLN A 16 43.91 -1.60 -11.78
CA GLN A 16 42.70 -0.79 -11.62
C GLN A 16 41.47 -1.44 -12.27
N SER A 17 41.60 -2.03 -13.46
CA SER A 17 40.48 -2.66 -14.17
C SER A 17 39.97 -3.88 -13.41
N THR A 18 40.88 -4.71 -12.89
CA THR A 18 40.52 -5.87 -12.07
C THR A 18 39.91 -5.44 -10.73
N ALA A 19 40.44 -4.39 -10.09
CA ALA A 19 39.89 -3.85 -8.85
C ALA A 19 38.44 -3.37 -9.03
N ASP A 20 38.17 -2.61 -10.08
CA ASP A 20 36.84 -2.08 -10.37
C ASP A 20 35.85 -3.20 -10.73
N PHE A 21 36.30 -4.21 -11.47
CA PHE A 21 35.49 -5.40 -11.74
C PHE A 21 35.11 -6.13 -10.45
N LEU A 22 36.05 -6.36 -9.54
CA LEU A 22 35.81 -7.04 -8.26
C LEU A 22 34.85 -6.24 -7.38
N LYS A 23 35.02 -4.92 -7.27
CA LYS A 23 34.08 -4.04 -6.56
C LYS A 23 32.66 -4.13 -7.12
N GLN A 24 32.53 -4.16 -8.45
CA GLN A 24 31.23 -4.32 -9.09
C GLN A 24 30.60 -5.69 -8.78
N LYS A 25 31.39 -6.77 -8.78
CA LYS A 25 30.89 -8.09 -8.40
C LYS A 25 30.45 -8.14 -6.94
N GLU A 26 31.22 -7.54 -6.03
CA GLU A 26 30.84 -7.42 -4.62
C GLU A 26 29.55 -6.60 -4.43
N PHE A 27 29.38 -5.53 -5.20
CA PHE A 27 28.14 -4.75 -5.19
C PHE A 27 26.94 -5.58 -5.66
N ASN A 28 27.07 -6.26 -6.81
CA ASN A 28 26.00 -7.12 -7.34
C ASN A 28 25.63 -8.24 -6.36
N MET A 29 26.61 -8.88 -5.73
CA MET A 29 26.36 -9.92 -4.73
C MET A 29 25.61 -9.36 -3.51
N ARG A 30 25.97 -8.15 -3.06
CA ARG A 30 25.25 -7.47 -1.97
C ARG A 30 23.81 -7.17 -2.33
N GLU A 31 23.53 -6.66 -3.53
CA GLU A 31 22.16 -6.41 -3.98
C GLU A 31 21.33 -7.70 -4.02
N ILE A 32 21.87 -8.78 -4.59
CA ILE A 32 21.19 -10.08 -4.68
C ILE A 32 20.84 -10.59 -3.28
N VAL A 33 21.81 -10.59 -2.37
CA VAL A 33 21.61 -11.04 -0.98
C VAL A 33 20.64 -10.13 -0.25
N GLY A 34 20.73 -8.82 -0.43
CA GLY A 34 19.84 -7.83 0.18
C GLY A 34 18.38 -8.08 -0.17
N LYS A 35 18.08 -8.25 -1.47
CA LYS A 35 16.72 -8.54 -1.97
C LYS A 35 16.22 -9.90 -1.50
N ALA A 36 17.03 -10.95 -1.63
CA ALA A 36 16.67 -12.29 -1.18
C ALA A 36 16.35 -12.33 0.32
N TYR A 37 17.09 -11.59 1.15
CA TYR A 37 16.80 -11.49 2.58
C TYR A 37 15.55 -10.67 2.90
N THR A 38 15.23 -9.65 2.10
CA THR A 38 13.96 -8.92 2.21
C THR A 38 12.79 -9.87 1.93
N GLU A 39 12.85 -10.62 0.84
CA GLU A 39 11.80 -11.56 0.41
C GLU A 39 11.63 -12.71 1.40
N LEU A 40 12.72 -13.33 1.86
CA LEU A 40 12.66 -14.35 2.91
C LEU A 40 12.04 -13.79 4.20
N GLY A 41 12.35 -12.55 4.58
CA GLY A 41 11.76 -11.88 5.73
C GLY A 41 10.25 -11.68 5.60
N ARG A 42 9.75 -11.41 4.38
CA ARG A 42 8.32 -11.30 4.07
C ARG A 42 7.61 -12.64 4.24
N GLU A 43 8.08 -13.70 3.58
CA GLU A 43 7.49 -15.05 3.67
C GLU A 43 7.43 -15.55 5.13
N LEU A 44 8.52 -15.34 5.89
CA LEU A 44 8.57 -15.71 7.30
C LEU A 44 7.58 -14.91 8.15
N LYS A 45 7.35 -13.64 7.80
CA LYS A 45 6.41 -12.76 8.51
C LYS A 45 4.96 -13.17 8.22
N GLU A 46 4.62 -13.47 6.97
CA GLU A 46 3.29 -13.96 6.60
C GLU A 46 2.99 -15.32 7.25
N ALA A 47 3.95 -16.25 7.23
CA ALA A 47 3.84 -17.53 7.93
C ALA A 47 3.66 -17.35 9.45
N GLN A 48 4.42 -16.43 10.06
CA GLN A 48 4.27 -16.08 11.47
C GLN A 48 2.86 -15.57 11.79
N GLU A 49 2.31 -14.69 10.96
CA GLU A 49 0.97 -14.12 11.14
C GLU A 49 -0.13 -15.15 10.96
N LYS A 50 0.02 -16.04 9.96
CA LYS A 50 -0.95 -17.12 9.73
C LYS A 50 -0.98 -18.12 10.88
N LEU A 51 0.17 -18.38 11.49
CA LEU A 51 0.29 -19.26 12.65
C LEU A 51 0.00 -18.53 13.98
N ALA A 52 -0.14 -17.20 13.97
CA ALA A 52 -0.60 -16.42 15.11
C ALA A 52 -2.12 -16.60 15.33
N GLY A 53 -2.56 -16.52 16.59
CA GLY A 53 -3.95 -16.81 17.00
C GLY A 53 -3.98 -17.80 18.18
N ASN A 54 -4.80 -18.85 18.10
CA ASN A 54 -4.91 -19.89 19.14
C ASN A 54 -3.59 -20.62 19.44
N ASN A 55 -2.61 -20.49 18.53
CA ASN A 55 -1.29 -21.12 18.60
C ASN A 55 -0.18 -20.12 19.01
N GLN A 56 -0.49 -18.87 19.35
CA GLN A 56 0.52 -17.83 19.59
C GLN A 56 1.56 -18.18 20.68
N TYR A 57 1.20 -19.01 21.65
CA TYR A 57 2.08 -19.43 22.76
C TYR A 57 2.57 -20.87 22.67
N ASN A 58 2.20 -21.63 21.63
CA ASN A 58 2.57 -23.05 21.53
C ASN A 58 3.92 -23.29 20.83
N GLY A 59 4.55 -22.22 20.33
CA GLY A 59 5.84 -22.27 19.63
C GLY A 59 5.79 -22.95 18.25
N LEU A 60 4.61 -23.13 17.65
CA LEU A 60 4.42 -23.82 16.37
C LEU A 60 5.21 -23.17 15.24
N PHE A 61 5.26 -21.83 15.20
CA PHE A 61 6.07 -21.10 14.23
C PHE A 61 7.56 -21.43 14.35
N GLU A 62 8.09 -21.46 15.57
CA GLU A 62 9.50 -21.80 15.83
C GLU A 62 9.80 -23.27 15.46
N ARG A 63 8.88 -24.20 15.78
CA ARG A 63 8.99 -25.61 15.40
C ARG A 63 9.00 -25.80 13.88
N TRP A 64 8.13 -25.10 13.16
CA TRP A 64 8.11 -25.13 11.70
C TRP A 64 9.41 -24.56 11.12
N CYS A 65 9.87 -23.40 11.59
CA CYS A 65 11.15 -22.84 11.16
C CYS A 65 12.33 -23.81 11.36
N ASN A 66 12.39 -24.47 12.51
CA ASN A 66 13.42 -25.48 12.79
C ASN A 66 13.32 -26.69 11.85
N SER A 67 12.11 -27.12 11.48
CA SER A 67 11.88 -28.24 10.55
C SER A 67 12.39 -27.97 9.13
N ILE A 68 12.37 -26.71 8.69
CA ILE A 68 12.95 -26.27 7.40
C ILE A 68 14.42 -25.83 7.52
N GLY A 69 15.06 -26.07 8.68
CA GLY A 69 16.48 -25.82 8.91
C GLY A 69 16.84 -24.37 9.27
N LEU A 70 15.86 -23.51 9.56
CA LEU A 70 16.10 -22.11 9.92
C LEU A 70 16.22 -21.92 11.43
N LYS A 71 17.34 -21.33 11.85
CA LYS A 71 17.56 -20.97 13.26
C LYS A 71 16.69 -19.78 13.65
N LYS A 72 16.12 -19.83 14.85
CA LYS A 72 15.34 -18.75 15.48
C LYS A 72 15.95 -17.36 15.28
N ASP A 73 17.23 -17.19 15.62
CA ASP A 73 17.91 -15.89 15.52
C ASP A 73 17.92 -15.34 14.09
N LEU A 74 18.13 -16.19 13.09
CA LEU A 74 18.13 -15.78 11.69
C LEU A 74 16.71 -15.39 11.26
N VAL A 75 15.71 -16.20 11.62
CA VAL A 75 14.30 -15.95 11.31
C VAL A 75 13.88 -14.58 11.82
N TYR A 76 14.11 -14.27 13.09
CA TYR A 76 13.71 -12.99 13.65
C TYR A 76 14.53 -11.82 13.10
N ARG A 77 15.81 -12.01 12.76
CA ARG A 77 16.59 -10.97 12.05
C ARG A 77 16.00 -10.63 10.69
N LEU A 78 15.63 -11.65 9.90
CA LEU A 78 15.02 -11.46 8.58
C LEU A 78 13.64 -10.78 8.68
N ILE A 79 12.79 -11.25 9.60
CA ILE A 79 11.48 -10.63 9.85
C ILE A 79 11.63 -9.16 10.27
N ASN A 80 12.53 -8.88 11.21
CA ASN A 80 12.72 -7.51 11.70
C ASN A 80 13.30 -6.60 10.62
N ARG A 81 14.23 -7.10 9.79
CA ARG A 81 14.74 -6.37 8.62
C ARG A 81 13.62 -6.06 7.63
N PHE A 82 12.76 -7.03 7.32
CA PHE A 82 11.61 -6.81 6.46
C PHE A 82 10.66 -5.73 7.02
N LYS A 83 10.33 -5.79 8.32
CA LYS A 83 9.51 -4.75 8.97
C LYS A 83 10.14 -3.36 8.86
N LEU A 84 11.46 -3.26 9.04
CA LEU A 84 12.17 -2.00 8.90
C LEU A 84 12.04 -1.43 7.48
N ILE A 85 12.26 -2.27 6.46
CA ILE A 85 12.15 -1.88 5.05
C ILE A 85 10.71 -1.49 4.70
N ALA A 86 9.74 -2.30 5.12
CA ALA A 86 8.32 -2.04 4.86
C ALA A 86 7.83 -0.72 5.47
N ASN A 87 8.43 -0.27 6.58
CA ASN A 87 8.11 0.98 7.26
C ASN A 87 8.95 2.18 6.78
N CYS A 88 9.84 2.00 5.80
CA CYS A 88 10.66 3.07 5.24
C CYS A 88 10.08 3.53 3.90
N GLU A 89 10.02 4.85 3.68
CA GLU A 89 9.52 5.43 2.42
C GLU A 89 10.41 5.07 1.23
N ASP A 90 11.73 5.07 1.43
CA ASP A 90 12.69 4.71 0.39
C ASP A 90 13.39 3.39 0.72
N GLN A 91 12.72 2.30 0.33
CA GLN A 91 13.17 0.93 0.57
C GLN A 91 14.59 0.67 0.04
N LYS A 92 14.97 1.32 -1.08
CA LYS A 92 16.29 1.13 -1.69
C LYS A 92 17.42 1.62 -0.81
N ILE A 93 17.21 2.71 -0.05
CA ILE A 93 18.21 3.23 0.88
C ILE A 93 18.63 2.13 1.87
N ILE A 94 17.68 1.35 2.38
CA ILE A 94 17.97 0.29 3.35
C ILE A 94 18.50 -0.98 2.67
N GLU A 95 18.03 -1.29 1.46
CA GLU A 95 18.49 -2.46 0.70
C GLU A 95 19.94 -2.35 0.24
N ASP A 96 20.41 -1.14 -0.07
CA ASP A 96 21.78 -0.87 -0.51
C ASP A 96 22.79 -0.84 0.66
N LEU A 97 22.32 -0.77 1.90
CA LEU A 97 23.19 -0.78 3.08
C LEU A 97 23.78 -2.16 3.36
N PRO A 98 24.96 -2.22 4.00
CA PRO A 98 25.54 -3.48 4.46
C PRO A 98 24.56 -4.27 5.34
N VAL A 99 24.39 -5.56 5.07
CA VAL A 99 23.44 -6.43 5.79
C VAL A 99 23.66 -6.37 7.30
N SER A 100 24.91 -6.34 7.75
CA SER A 100 25.27 -6.24 9.17
C SER A 100 24.75 -4.95 9.83
N LEU A 101 24.81 -3.82 9.12
CA LEU A 101 24.24 -2.56 9.59
C LEU A 101 22.72 -2.65 9.63
N THR A 102 22.08 -3.15 8.57
CA THR A 102 20.61 -3.29 8.53
C THR A 102 20.08 -4.19 9.65
N TYR A 103 20.82 -5.24 10.02
CA TYR A 103 20.45 -6.10 11.15
C TYR A 103 20.58 -5.40 12.49
N GLU A 104 21.56 -4.52 12.70
CA GLU A 104 21.67 -3.77 13.96
C GLU A 104 20.51 -2.79 14.12
N ILE A 105 20.21 -1.99 13.10
CA ILE A 105 19.13 -0.98 13.15
C ILE A 105 17.71 -1.58 13.12
N ALA A 106 17.58 -2.84 12.71
CA ALA A 106 16.32 -3.57 12.72
C ALA A 106 16.02 -4.24 14.07
N LYS A 107 16.98 -4.32 15.00
CA LYS A 107 16.73 -4.96 16.30
C LYS A 107 15.68 -4.20 17.09
N PRO A 108 14.76 -4.86 17.81
CA PRO A 108 13.82 -4.16 18.70
C PRO A 108 14.51 -3.28 19.75
N SER A 109 15.74 -3.64 20.15
CA SER A 109 16.55 -2.87 21.08
C SER A 109 17.23 -1.65 20.47
N SER A 110 17.13 -1.41 19.15
CA SER A 110 17.67 -0.22 18.49
C SER A 110 16.89 1.05 18.84
N GLU A 111 15.76 0.92 19.54
CA GLU A 111 14.93 2.06 19.97
C GLU A 111 14.84 2.15 21.51
N SER A 112 15.67 1.37 22.23
CA SER A 112 15.58 1.27 23.70
C SER A 112 16.05 2.52 24.46
N THR A 113 16.88 3.35 23.83
CA THR A 113 17.45 4.58 24.41
C THR A 113 17.42 5.68 23.36
N ASP A 114 17.40 6.95 23.77
CA ASP A 114 17.32 8.06 22.81
C ASP A 114 18.60 8.15 21.95
N SER A 115 19.76 7.80 22.50
CA SER A 115 21.03 7.62 21.79
C SER A 115 20.94 6.63 20.63
N LYS A 116 20.24 5.49 20.81
CA LYS A 116 20.08 4.49 19.75
C LYS A 116 19.07 4.93 18.70
N LYS A 117 17.98 5.60 19.10
CA LYS A 117 17.01 6.18 18.16
C LYS A 117 17.70 7.19 17.24
N GLN A 118 18.48 8.12 17.82
CA GLN A 118 19.25 9.10 17.07
C GLN A 118 20.28 8.45 16.14
N ALA A 119 21.01 7.42 16.60
CA ALA A 119 21.95 6.69 15.75
C ALA A 119 21.25 5.96 14.59
N LYS A 120 20.05 5.40 14.82
CA LYS A 120 19.23 4.78 13.78
C LYS A 120 18.71 5.81 12.77
N GLU A 121 18.22 6.96 13.23
CA GLU A 121 17.78 8.05 12.36
C GLU A 121 18.91 8.55 11.44
N ALA A 122 20.14 8.69 11.96
CA ALA A 122 21.30 9.06 11.16
C ALA A 122 21.59 8.06 10.02
N VAL A 123 21.34 6.77 10.25
CA VAL A 123 21.45 5.74 9.19
C VAL A 123 20.33 5.88 8.16
N LEU A 124 19.09 6.09 8.61
CA LEU A 124 17.92 6.27 7.73
C LEU A 124 18.03 7.54 6.88
N ASN A 125 18.66 8.59 7.41
CA ASN A 125 18.95 9.84 6.69
C ASN A 125 20.17 9.73 5.76
N GLY A 126 20.86 8.57 5.73
CA GLY A 126 22.02 8.33 4.88
C GLY A 126 23.33 8.98 5.34
N GLU A 127 23.37 9.55 6.56
CA GLU A 127 24.57 10.15 7.17
C GLU A 127 25.58 9.08 7.59
N VAL A 128 25.08 7.88 7.95
CA VAL A 128 25.88 6.74 8.40
C VAL A 128 25.64 5.56 7.48
N LYS A 129 26.70 5.06 6.84
CA LYS A 129 26.59 3.98 5.84
C LYS A 129 27.30 2.70 6.28
N THR A 130 28.10 2.76 7.34
CA THR A 130 28.85 1.61 7.84
C THR A 130 28.49 1.26 9.27
N LEU A 131 28.64 -0.03 9.62
CA LEU A 131 28.45 -0.52 10.98
C LEU A 131 29.42 0.13 11.98
N LYS A 132 30.63 0.47 11.52
CA LYS A 132 31.65 1.09 12.36
C LYS A 132 31.24 2.50 12.76
N GLU A 133 30.88 3.33 11.79
CA GLU A 133 30.38 4.70 12.03
C GLU A 133 29.15 4.69 12.93
N TYR A 134 28.23 3.74 12.71
CA TYR A 134 27.05 3.55 13.56
C TYR A 134 27.44 3.30 15.03
N LYS A 135 28.33 2.34 15.30
CA LYS A 135 28.78 2.02 16.66
C LYS A 135 29.51 3.18 17.33
N GLU A 136 30.31 3.92 16.56
CA GLU A 136 31.02 5.10 17.08
C GLU A 136 30.05 6.24 17.42
N LEU A 137 29.05 6.48 16.58
CA LEU A 137 28.01 7.48 16.82
C LEU A 137 27.16 7.12 18.04
N GLU A 138 26.68 5.87 18.13
CA GLU A 138 25.93 5.37 19.29
C GLU A 138 26.72 5.56 20.59
N ALA A 139 28.02 5.23 20.57
CA ALA A 139 28.88 5.39 21.75
C ALA A 139 29.05 6.87 22.17
N LYS A 140 29.21 7.78 21.21
CA LYS A 140 29.29 9.23 21.48
C LYS A 140 28.00 9.77 22.09
N LEU A 141 26.86 9.40 21.50
CA LEU A 141 25.54 9.82 21.99
C LEU A 141 25.25 9.28 23.38
N ARG A 142 25.55 8.00 23.63
CA ARG A 142 25.41 7.39 24.95
C ARG A 142 26.25 8.12 26.01
N LYS A 143 27.49 8.48 25.68
CA LYS A 143 28.35 9.25 26.59
C LYS A 143 27.77 10.63 26.90
N ALA A 144 27.28 11.34 25.89
CA ALA A 144 26.64 12.65 26.08
C ALA A 144 25.37 12.56 26.93
N GLU A 145 24.58 11.49 26.79
CA GLU A 145 23.42 11.24 27.65
C GLU A 145 23.82 10.98 29.11
N GLU A 146 24.86 10.17 29.33
CA GLU A 146 25.38 9.88 30.66
C GLU A 146 25.94 11.15 31.32
N ASP A 147 26.73 11.94 30.59
CA ASP A 147 27.29 13.20 31.07
C ASP A 147 26.17 14.20 31.44
N ASN A 148 25.12 14.33 30.61
CA ASN A 148 23.97 15.17 30.92
C ASN A 148 23.20 14.71 32.17
N LYS A 149 23.03 13.39 32.36
CA LYS A 149 22.39 12.83 33.57
C LYS A 149 23.23 13.11 34.81
N ASN A 150 24.54 12.95 34.72
CA ASN A 150 25.48 13.23 35.82
C ASN A 150 25.46 14.71 36.17
N LEU A 151 25.57 15.61 35.18
CA LEU A 151 25.48 17.05 35.38
C LEU A 151 24.13 17.45 36.01
N SER A 152 23.02 16.89 35.54
CA SER A 152 21.70 17.15 36.12
C SER A 152 21.60 16.68 37.57
N TYR A 153 22.21 15.54 37.89
CA TYR A 153 22.28 15.01 39.25
C TYR A 153 23.15 15.89 40.15
N GLU A 154 24.35 16.26 39.72
CA GLU A 154 25.26 17.17 40.45
C GLU A 154 24.58 18.52 40.74
N LEU A 155 23.92 19.10 39.74
CA LEU A 155 23.18 20.36 39.88
C LEU A 155 22.01 20.24 40.88
N SER A 156 21.39 19.06 40.96
CA SER A 156 20.34 18.76 41.95
C SER A 156 20.90 18.60 43.37
N GLN A 157 22.07 17.97 43.52
CA GLN A 157 22.76 17.83 44.80
C GLN A 157 23.32 19.16 45.30
N GLU A 158 23.91 19.98 44.42
CA GLU A 158 24.39 21.32 44.74
C GLU A 158 23.24 22.22 45.23
N LYS A 159 22.06 22.12 44.60
CA LYS A 159 20.85 22.81 45.07
C LYS A 159 20.39 22.34 46.45
N LYS A 160 20.62 21.09 46.82
CA LYS A 160 20.26 20.54 48.15
C LYS A 160 21.31 20.85 49.22
N ASN A 161 22.58 20.91 48.86
CA ASN A 161 23.70 21.14 49.78
C ASN A 161 23.93 22.63 50.11
N ARG A 162 23.27 23.55 49.41
CA ARG A 162 23.13 24.94 49.88
C ARG A 162 22.24 24.98 51.13
N THR A 163 22.83 24.71 52.29
CA THR A 163 22.30 25.17 53.57
C THR A 163 22.49 26.68 53.62
N VAL A 164 21.39 27.41 53.42
CA VAL A 164 21.34 28.87 53.52
C VAL A 164 21.60 29.24 54.98
N VAL A 165 22.81 29.71 55.31
CA VAL A 165 23.00 30.67 56.40
C VAL A 165 22.90 32.05 55.76
N GLU A 166 21.68 32.50 55.45
CA GLU A 166 21.43 33.92 55.17
C GLU A 166 21.17 34.61 56.50
N LYS A 167 22.01 35.61 56.80
CA LYS A 167 21.45 36.82 57.41
C LYS A 167 20.40 37.33 56.43
N VAL A 168 19.12 37.12 56.73
CA VAL A 168 18.02 37.64 55.92
C VAL A 168 18.05 39.16 56.01
N ILE A 169 18.68 39.80 55.02
CA ILE A 169 18.24 41.12 54.55
C ILE A 169 17.35 40.80 53.36
N ASP A 170 16.04 40.94 53.57
CA ASP A 170 15.05 40.72 52.52
C ASP A 170 15.17 41.83 51.46
N ASN A 171 15.96 41.55 50.43
CA ASN A 171 16.05 42.34 49.20
C ASN A 171 15.17 41.75 48.09
N THR A 172 14.18 40.92 48.43
CA THR A 172 13.32 40.29 47.43
C THR A 172 12.38 41.35 46.87
N ASP A 173 12.51 41.65 45.57
CA ASP A 173 11.52 42.47 44.88
C ASP A 173 10.24 41.65 44.66
N TYR A 174 9.41 41.61 45.70
CA TYR A 174 8.11 40.93 45.68
C TYR A 174 7.22 41.44 44.53
N LYS A 175 7.46 42.64 43.99
CA LYS A 175 6.72 43.15 42.82
C LYS A 175 7.08 42.38 41.56
N GLN A 176 8.35 42.03 41.34
CA GLN A 176 8.78 41.20 40.19
C GLN A 176 8.22 39.78 40.27
N ILE A 177 8.20 39.18 41.46
CA ILE A 177 7.64 37.84 41.66
C ILE A 177 6.13 37.85 41.42
N ASP A 178 5.42 38.87 41.89
CA ASP A 178 3.99 39.01 41.66
C ASP A 178 3.66 39.25 40.17
N THR A 179 4.48 40.02 39.46
CA THR A 179 4.34 40.20 38.01
C THR A 179 4.59 38.91 37.25
N LEU A 180 5.65 38.17 37.57
CA LEU A 180 5.94 36.87 36.94
C LEU A 180 4.86 35.83 37.23
N LYS A 181 4.28 35.82 38.44
CA LYS A 181 3.14 34.95 38.77
C LYS A 181 1.91 35.28 37.93
N LYS A 182 1.59 36.57 37.78
CA LYS A 182 0.48 37.03 36.92
C LYS A 182 0.72 36.68 35.46
N GLU A 183 1.94 36.82 34.95
CA GLU A 183 2.30 36.41 33.59
C GLU A 183 2.21 34.90 33.38
N LEU A 184 2.66 34.11 34.36
CA LEU A 184 2.56 32.65 34.31
C LEU A 184 1.10 32.21 34.30
N GLU A 185 0.26 32.81 35.15
CA GLU A 185 -1.17 32.51 35.20
C GLU A 185 -1.87 32.89 33.89
N TYR A 186 -1.51 34.04 33.30
CA TYR A 186 -2.01 34.47 31.99
C TYR A 186 -1.59 33.51 30.88
N LYS A 187 -0.31 33.09 30.85
CA LYS A 187 0.20 32.12 29.88
C LYS A 187 -0.47 30.76 30.03
N ASN A 188 -0.72 30.30 31.26
CA ASN A 188 -1.42 29.05 31.53
C ASN A 188 -2.87 29.10 31.03
N LYS A 189 -3.60 30.19 31.30
CA LYS A 189 -4.96 30.38 30.76
C LYS A 189 -4.96 30.41 29.22
N LYS A 190 -3.98 31.06 28.60
CA LYS A 190 -3.82 31.07 27.14
C LYS A 190 -3.54 29.68 26.59
N TYR A 191 -2.67 28.90 27.23
CA TYR A 191 -2.35 27.53 26.84
C TYR A 191 -3.56 26.60 26.95
N GLU A 192 -4.33 26.72 28.04
CA GLU A 192 -5.56 25.95 28.24
C GLU A 192 -6.58 26.23 27.13
N ASN A 193 -6.76 27.50 26.75
CA ASN A 193 -7.63 27.90 25.65
C ASN A 193 -7.13 27.37 24.29
N LEU A 194 -5.82 27.44 24.04
CA LEU A 194 -5.23 26.93 22.79
C LEU A 194 -5.38 25.41 22.68
N SER A 195 -5.23 24.70 23.80
CA SER A 195 -5.45 23.25 23.89
C SER A 195 -6.90 22.88 23.56
N LYS A 196 -7.87 23.62 24.12
CA LYS A 196 -9.30 23.44 23.79
C LYS A 196 -9.59 23.69 22.31
N GLN A 197 -9.01 24.75 21.73
CA GLN A 197 -9.16 25.04 20.30
C GLN A 197 -8.56 23.95 19.41
N LYS A 198 -7.36 23.47 19.75
CA LYS A 198 -6.70 22.35 19.05
C LYS A 198 -7.57 21.10 19.06
N MET A 199 -8.14 20.74 20.22
CA MET A 199 -9.02 19.58 20.33
C MET A 199 -10.28 19.71 19.45
N ILE A 200 -10.87 20.90 19.37
CA ILE A 200 -12.04 21.16 18.50
C ILE A 200 -11.65 21.03 17.02
N LEU A 201 -10.49 21.57 16.62
CA LEU A 201 -10.00 21.48 15.25
C LEU A 201 -9.67 20.04 14.86
N GLU A 202 -9.06 19.26 15.74
CA GLU A 202 -8.80 17.82 15.52
C GLU A 202 -10.12 17.04 15.34
N GLN A 203 -11.13 17.29 16.17
CA GLN A 203 -12.45 16.70 16.00
C GLN A 203 -13.14 17.11 14.69
N GLN A 204 -12.96 18.36 14.25
CA GLN A 204 -13.49 18.84 12.97
C GLN A 204 -12.77 18.20 11.78
N LEU A 205 -11.45 18.01 11.87
CA LEU A 205 -10.64 17.33 10.87
C LEU A 205 -11.06 15.86 10.73
N GLU A 206 -11.21 15.16 11.86
CA GLU A 206 -11.68 13.76 11.86
C GLU A 206 -13.09 13.63 11.25
N ARG A 207 -14.01 14.53 11.61
CA ARG A 207 -15.34 14.59 10.98
C ARG A 207 -15.29 14.93 9.48
N SER A 208 -14.31 15.73 9.05
CA SER A 208 -14.10 16.06 7.64
C SER A 208 -13.59 14.84 6.87
N ASP A 209 -12.64 14.09 7.43
CA ASP A 209 -12.11 12.86 6.83
C ASP A 209 -13.18 11.78 6.68
N VAL A 210 -14.07 11.65 7.67
CA VAL A 210 -15.25 10.77 7.59
C VAL A 210 -16.16 11.21 6.44
N LYS A 211 -16.45 12.51 6.31
CA LYS A 211 -17.27 13.03 5.21
C LYS A 211 -16.62 12.80 3.85
N VAL A 212 -15.30 12.98 3.71
CA VAL A 212 -14.59 12.74 2.45
C VAL A 212 -14.75 11.28 2.03
N LYS A 213 -14.60 10.33 2.96
CA LYS A 213 -14.83 8.91 2.70
C LYS A 213 -16.28 8.63 2.27
N GLU A 214 -17.26 9.22 2.96
CA GLU A 214 -18.68 9.12 2.58
C GLU A 214 -18.96 9.68 1.18
N TYR A 215 -18.34 10.81 0.82
CA TYR A 215 -18.45 11.42 -0.52
C TYR A 215 -17.82 10.53 -1.60
N GLU A 216 -16.65 9.93 -1.35
CA GLU A 216 -16.00 9.00 -2.27
C GLU A 216 -16.85 7.75 -2.49
N GLU A 217 -17.41 7.18 -1.42
CA GLU A 217 -18.33 6.05 -1.50
C GLU A 217 -19.60 6.38 -2.29
N LEU A 218 -20.22 7.53 -2.02
CA LEU A 218 -21.39 8.01 -2.76
C LEU A 218 -21.07 8.25 -4.24
N THR A 219 -19.90 8.81 -4.54
CA THR A 219 -19.43 9.05 -5.91
C THR A 219 -19.21 7.73 -6.66
N ASN A 220 -18.62 6.72 -6.00
CA ASN A 220 -18.41 5.41 -6.59
C ASN A 220 -19.74 4.68 -6.84
N LYS A 221 -20.69 4.76 -5.91
CA LYS A 221 -22.06 4.24 -6.08
C LYS A 221 -22.79 4.94 -7.23
N LEU A 222 -22.70 6.27 -7.32
CA LEU A 222 -23.27 7.03 -8.44
C LEU A 222 -22.68 6.62 -9.78
N LYS A 223 -21.34 6.49 -9.88
CA LYS A 223 -20.68 6.02 -11.11
C LYS A 223 -21.13 4.60 -11.52
N ALA A 224 -21.35 3.72 -10.56
CA ALA A 224 -21.87 2.37 -10.82
C ALA A 224 -23.32 2.42 -11.32
N VAL A 225 -24.19 3.15 -10.63
CA VAL A 225 -25.60 3.32 -11.02
C VAL A 225 -25.73 4.00 -12.38
N THR A 226 -24.92 5.00 -12.70
CA THR A 226 -24.95 5.65 -14.03
C THR A 226 -24.52 4.69 -15.14
N ARG A 227 -23.51 3.83 -14.91
CA ARG A 227 -23.12 2.80 -15.88
C ARG A 227 -24.22 1.77 -16.10
N GLU A 228 -24.86 1.31 -15.02
CA GLU A 228 -26.01 0.39 -15.13
C GLU A 228 -27.19 1.03 -15.86
N GLN A 229 -27.46 2.33 -15.63
CA GLN A 229 -28.53 3.05 -16.30
C GLN A 229 -28.23 3.29 -17.79
N ASP A 230 -26.98 3.56 -18.16
CA ASP A 230 -26.55 3.67 -19.56
C ASP A 230 -26.61 2.32 -20.29
N ASP A 231 -26.25 1.23 -19.60
CA ASP A 231 -26.35 -0.13 -20.15
C ASP A 231 -27.81 -0.56 -20.33
N LEU A 232 -28.67 -0.27 -19.35
CA LEU A 232 -30.12 -0.50 -19.45
C LEU A 232 -30.77 0.37 -20.53
N GLY A 233 -30.36 1.63 -20.66
CA GLY A 233 -30.83 2.53 -21.72
C GLY A 233 -30.54 1.97 -23.12
N ARG A 234 -29.30 1.52 -23.35
CA ARG A 234 -28.90 0.87 -24.61
C ARG A 234 -29.68 -0.43 -24.88
N GLN A 235 -29.94 -1.23 -23.84
CA GLN A 235 -30.74 -2.45 -23.98
C GLN A 235 -32.22 -2.16 -24.30
N VAL A 236 -32.81 -1.14 -23.67
CA VAL A 236 -34.19 -0.72 -23.92
C VAL A 236 -34.35 -0.17 -25.34
N GLU A 237 -33.42 0.68 -25.79
CA GLU A 237 -33.40 1.22 -27.15
C GLU A 237 -33.28 0.10 -28.19
N ALA A 238 -32.31 -0.81 -28.04
CA ALA A 238 -32.16 -1.97 -28.91
C ALA A 238 -33.39 -2.91 -28.89
N THR A 239 -34.04 -3.09 -27.74
CA THR A 239 -35.27 -3.90 -27.61
C THR A 239 -36.46 -3.22 -28.30
N SER A 240 -36.57 -1.90 -28.22
CA SER A 240 -37.60 -1.11 -28.91
C SER A 240 -37.42 -1.20 -30.41
N GLU A 241 -36.21 -0.95 -30.91
CA GLU A 241 -35.88 -1.06 -32.34
C GLU A 241 -36.18 -2.46 -32.89
N LEU A 242 -35.79 -3.52 -32.16
CA LEU A 242 -36.11 -4.89 -32.56
C LEU A 242 -37.62 -5.16 -32.58
N SER A 243 -38.37 -4.63 -31.61
CA SER A 243 -39.82 -4.82 -31.55
C SER A 243 -40.53 -4.13 -32.72
N GLU A 244 -40.07 -2.92 -33.10
CA GLU A 244 -40.56 -2.22 -34.28
C GLU A 244 -40.24 -2.99 -35.57
N MET A 245 -39.02 -3.51 -35.70
CA MET A 245 -38.61 -4.34 -36.85
C MET A 245 -39.46 -5.62 -36.96
N VAL A 246 -39.71 -6.30 -35.84
CA VAL A 246 -40.59 -7.49 -35.80
C VAL A 246 -41.99 -7.15 -36.28
N TRP A 247 -42.54 -6.01 -35.84
CA TRP A 247 -43.85 -5.56 -36.26
C TRP A 247 -43.93 -5.25 -37.76
N GLU A 248 -42.94 -4.56 -38.33
CA GLU A 248 -42.88 -4.29 -39.78
C GLU A 248 -42.74 -5.58 -40.60
N ILE A 249 -41.93 -6.55 -40.16
CA ILE A 249 -41.85 -7.87 -40.79
C ILE A 249 -43.21 -8.57 -40.76
N GLU A 250 -43.89 -8.57 -39.60
CA GLU A 250 -45.19 -9.20 -39.44
C GLU A 250 -46.27 -8.57 -40.33
N LYS A 251 -46.24 -7.25 -40.48
CA LYS A 251 -47.10 -6.49 -41.37
C LYS A 251 -46.87 -6.84 -42.84
N VAL A 252 -45.62 -6.98 -43.29
CA VAL A 252 -45.30 -7.43 -44.66
C VAL A 252 -45.78 -8.86 -44.88
N LEU A 253 -45.54 -9.76 -43.92
CA LEU A 253 -45.98 -11.16 -44.00
C LEU A 253 -47.50 -11.28 -44.13
N LYS A 254 -48.25 -10.59 -43.26
CA LYS A 254 -49.73 -10.66 -43.24
C LYS A 254 -50.37 -9.87 -44.38
N GLY A 255 -49.86 -8.67 -44.66
CA GLY A 255 -50.47 -7.73 -45.59
C GLY A 255 -50.10 -7.98 -47.05
N SER A 256 -48.82 -8.25 -47.32
CA SER A 256 -48.32 -8.32 -48.71
C SER A 256 -48.08 -9.76 -49.17
N LEU A 257 -47.51 -10.62 -48.34
CA LEU A 257 -47.13 -11.98 -48.74
C LEU A 257 -48.30 -12.98 -48.65
N ALA A 258 -49.10 -12.94 -47.59
CA ALA A 258 -50.21 -13.88 -47.40
C ALA A 258 -51.26 -13.87 -48.54
N PRO A 259 -51.67 -12.72 -49.11
CA PRO A 259 -52.61 -12.68 -50.24
C PRO A 259 -52.04 -13.30 -51.51
N VAL A 260 -50.73 -13.15 -51.76
CA VAL A 260 -50.06 -13.70 -52.95
C VAL A 260 -50.23 -15.20 -53.02
N LYS A 261 -50.11 -15.90 -51.88
CA LYS A 261 -50.28 -17.37 -51.79
C LYS A 261 -51.61 -17.87 -52.35
N TYR A 262 -52.66 -17.07 -52.29
CA TYR A 262 -54.02 -17.43 -52.73
C TYR A 262 -54.48 -16.64 -53.95
N ALA A 263 -53.59 -15.85 -54.58
CA ALA A 263 -53.93 -15.01 -55.71
C ALA A 263 -54.41 -15.86 -56.90
N LYS A 264 -55.60 -15.54 -57.41
CA LYS A 264 -56.20 -16.25 -58.55
C LYS A 264 -55.28 -16.26 -59.78
N ALA A 265 -54.52 -15.19 -59.99
CA ALA A 265 -53.54 -15.06 -61.07
C ALA A 265 -52.48 -16.18 -61.08
N ILE A 266 -52.07 -16.71 -59.91
CA ILE A 266 -51.12 -17.84 -59.85
C ILE A 266 -51.76 -19.12 -60.40
N ARG A 267 -53.06 -19.31 -60.13
CA ARG A 267 -53.81 -20.46 -60.66
C ARG A 267 -54.09 -20.31 -62.15
N ASP A 268 -54.44 -19.11 -62.58
CA ASP A 268 -54.80 -18.82 -63.97
C ASP A 268 -53.57 -18.80 -64.91
N MET A 269 -52.36 -18.60 -64.36
CA MET A 269 -51.08 -18.55 -65.11
C MET A 269 -50.14 -19.72 -64.81
N SER A 270 -50.64 -20.82 -64.22
CA SER A 270 -49.80 -21.95 -63.80
C SER A 270 -48.97 -22.57 -64.93
N ASP A 271 -49.47 -22.49 -66.15
CA ASP A 271 -48.85 -23.09 -67.33
C ASP A 271 -47.82 -22.15 -68.00
N ASN A 272 -47.71 -20.89 -67.52
CA ASN A 272 -46.74 -19.92 -68.03
C ASN A 272 -45.39 -20.07 -67.31
N GLN A 273 -44.50 -20.85 -67.93
CA GLN A 273 -43.18 -21.16 -67.37
C GLN A 273 -42.33 -19.93 -67.03
N ILE A 274 -42.42 -18.85 -67.81
CA ILE A 274 -41.62 -17.63 -67.58
C ILE A 274 -42.06 -16.94 -66.29
N ILE A 275 -43.38 -16.77 -66.11
CA ILE A 275 -43.94 -16.14 -64.92
C ILE A 275 -43.68 -17.00 -63.67
N MET A 276 -43.85 -18.33 -63.79
CA MET A 276 -43.63 -19.25 -62.68
C MET A 276 -42.15 -19.34 -62.26
N ASN A 277 -41.20 -19.35 -63.22
CA ASN A 277 -39.78 -19.32 -62.90
C ASN A 277 -39.37 -18.01 -62.21
N ASN A 278 -39.94 -16.86 -62.62
CA ASN A 278 -39.70 -15.58 -61.96
C ASN A 278 -40.24 -15.57 -60.53
N LEU A 279 -41.44 -16.13 -60.31
CA LEU A 279 -42.01 -16.28 -58.98
C LEU A 279 -41.16 -17.18 -58.09
N ASP A 280 -40.69 -18.31 -58.62
CA ASP A 280 -39.80 -19.25 -57.91
C ASP A 280 -38.47 -18.58 -57.51
N SER A 281 -37.88 -17.78 -58.40
CA SER A 281 -36.68 -16.99 -58.09
C SER A 281 -36.90 -16.03 -56.92
N VAL A 282 -38.03 -15.31 -56.88
CA VAL A 282 -38.37 -14.41 -55.77
C VAL A 282 -38.58 -15.18 -54.46
N ILE A 283 -39.23 -16.35 -54.51
CA ILE A 283 -39.38 -17.23 -53.36
C ILE A 283 -38.00 -17.66 -52.84
N GLY A 284 -37.09 -18.06 -53.73
CA GLY A 284 -35.71 -18.42 -53.36
C GLY A 284 -34.95 -17.29 -52.65
N HIS A 285 -35.13 -16.03 -53.07
CA HIS A 285 -34.54 -14.88 -52.37
C HIS A 285 -35.09 -14.73 -50.94
N VAL A 286 -36.41 -14.87 -50.76
CA VAL A 286 -37.06 -14.81 -49.43
C VAL A 286 -36.58 -15.97 -48.53
N GLU A 287 -36.42 -17.17 -49.08
CA GLU A 287 -35.90 -18.32 -48.36
C GLU A 287 -34.43 -18.13 -47.93
N SER A 288 -33.59 -17.57 -48.80
CA SER A 288 -32.19 -17.27 -48.48
C SER A 288 -32.10 -16.28 -47.33
N TRP A 289 -32.86 -15.19 -47.40
CA TRP A 289 -32.94 -14.20 -46.34
C TRP A 289 -33.40 -14.82 -45.00
N CYS A 290 -34.42 -15.67 -45.02
CA CYS A 290 -34.87 -16.40 -43.82
C CYS A 290 -33.75 -17.28 -43.21
N LYS A 291 -32.96 -17.97 -44.04
CA LYS A 291 -31.84 -18.81 -43.58
C LYS A 291 -30.74 -17.96 -42.95
N GLU A 292 -30.43 -16.80 -43.51
CA GLU A 292 -29.46 -15.86 -42.97
C GLU A 292 -29.91 -15.29 -41.62
N MET A 293 -31.16 -14.84 -41.52
CA MET A 293 -31.73 -14.34 -40.26
C MET A 293 -31.69 -15.39 -39.15
N ARG A 294 -32.00 -16.65 -39.46
CA ARG A 294 -31.90 -17.76 -38.48
C ARG A 294 -30.47 -18.02 -37.99
N LYS A 295 -29.46 -17.81 -38.84
CA LYS A 295 -28.06 -17.94 -38.43
C LYS A 295 -27.67 -16.85 -37.42
N ILE A 296 -28.23 -15.65 -37.56
CA ILE A 296 -27.99 -14.53 -36.64
C ILE A 296 -28.67 -14.82 -35.29
N THR A 297 -29.93 -15.25 -35.29
CA THR A 297 -30.66 -15.53 -34.03
C THR A 297 -30.12 -16.73 -33.27
N ASN A 298 -29.62 -17.76 -33.96
CA ASN A 298 -29.11 -18.98 -33.30
C ASN A 298 -27.69 -18.84 -32.73
N LYS A 299 -26.91 -17.84 -33.14
CA LYS A 299 -25.56 -17.60 -32.57
C LYS A 299 -25.60 -17.08 -31.13
N ASN A 300 -26.72 -16.49 -30.70
CA ASN A 300 -26.85 -15.89 -29.36
C ASN A 300 -27.30 -16.87 -28.26
N ASN A 301 -27.49 -18.16 -28.57
CA ASN A 301 -27.86 -19.20 -27.59
C ASN A 301 -26.66 -20.00 -27.04
N ILE A 302 -25.41 -19.60 -27.32
CA ILE A 302 -24.22 -20.22 -26.74
C ILE A 302 -23.51 -19.20 -25.83
N ILE A 303 -24.11 -18.94 -24.67
CA ILE A 303 -23.35 -18.54 -23.48
C ILE A 303 -23.82 -19.50 -22.38
N GLU A 304 -23.15 -20.65 -22.29
CA GLU A 304 -23.15 -21.44 -21.06
C GLU A 304 -22.45 -20.62 -19.99
N VAL A 305 -23.17 -20.38 -18.92
CA VAL A 305 -22.67 -19.88 -17.64
C VAL A 305 -21.75 -20.94 -17.05
N VAL A 306 -20.48 -20.60 -16.86
CA VAL A 306 -19.59 -21.15 -15.82
C VAL A 306 -18.78 -20.00 -15.22
#